data_AF-A0A8J6Z058-F1
#
_entry.id   AF-A0A8J6Z058-F1
#
_cell.length_a   1.000
_cell.length_b   1.000
_cell.length_c   1.000
_cell.angle_alpha   90.00
_cell.angle_beta   90.00
_cell.angle_gamma   90.00
#
_symmetry.space_group_name_H-M   'P 1'
#
loop_
_entity.id
_entity.type
_entity.pdbx_description
1 polymer ?
#
loop_
_entity_poly.entity_id
_entity_poly.type
_entity_poly.pdbx_seq_one_letter_code
_entity_poly.pdbx_strand_id
1 'polypeptide(L)'
;MGDYKKANPEKSVTVLFGHLHTIQSWEVDGVKYIINGDEAGKKYVAPENGGLLAYTKIFVDGNQVKHLFVPLVKSITVVDDANRNGVLKIAEGATRHLDLQGDFSILYSDYILTLNKFPDMEMKWTSSDPRVVKVDENGTITALKAGTAIVTAEVGGRTYTFTVQSIPKSEIKPIKVKISPETVEVKKDPVDFMITAYDKYGNAFAIDPQDVEWSVTNSIGTITNGRFIPVVVGKDLEGEVVATYQGFTVRAKVVVKESP
;
A
#
# COMPACT_ATOMS: atom_id res chain seq x y z
N MET A 1 -12.79 -4.06 -35.01
CA MET A 1 -12.83 -5.11 -33.97
C MET A 1 -13.87 -4.82 -32.89
N GLY A 2 -14.05 -3.56 -32.45
CA GLY A 2 -15.10 -3.18 -31.49
C GLY A 2 -16.51 -3.62 -31.89
N ASP A 3 -16.94 -3.38 -33.14
CA ASP A 3 -18.26 -3.82 -33.62
C ASP A 3 -18.43 -5.34 -33.61
N TYR A 4 -17.37 -6.07 -33.97
CA TYR A 4 -17.37 -7.53 -33.87
C TYR A 4 -17.50 -7.99 -32.42
N LYS A 5 -16.79 -7.36 -31.48
CA LYS A 5 -16.89 -7.65 -30.04
C LYS A 5 -18.28 -7.33 -29.49
N LYS A 6 -18.88 -6.20 -29.89
CA LYS A 6 -20.26 -5.83 -29.53
C LYS A 6 -21.29 -6.86 -30.03
N ALA A 7 -21.08 -7.40 -31.24
CA ALA A 7 -21.93 -8.43 -31.82
C ALA A 7 -21.70 -9.84 -31.23
N ASN A 8 -20.54 -10.09 -30.61
CA ASN A 8 -20.13 -11.40 -30.06
C ASN A 8 -19.58 -11.21 -28.63
N PRO A 9 -20.43 -10.80 -27.66
CA PRO A 9 -19.98 -10.41 -26.33
C PRO A 9 -19.25 -11.53 -25.59
N GLU A 10 -19.55 -12.79 -25.91
CA GLU A 10 -18.94 -13.99 -25.34
C GLU A 10 -17.52 -14.30 -25.84
N LYS A 11 -17.06 -13.67 -26.94
CA LYS A 11 -15.73 -13.91 -27.54
C LYS A 11 -14.69 -12.93 -27.01
N SER A 12 -13.56 -13.39 -26.49
CA SER A 12 -12.41 -12.51 -26.20
C SER A 12 -11.72 -12.12 -27.51
N VAL A 13 -11.40 -10.84 -27.65
CA VAL A 13 -10.65 -10.30 -28.77
C VAL A 13 -9.44 -9.55 -28.21
N THR A 14 -8.24 -10.02 -28.54
CA THR A 14 -6.97 -9.42 -28.11
C THR A 14 -6.11 -9.09 -29.34
N VAL A 15 -5.59 -7.87 -29.40
CA VAL A 15 -4.67 -7.40 -30.44
C VAL A 15 -3.28 -7.27 -29.83
N LEU A 16 -2.31 -7.99 -30.40
CA LEU A 16 -0.90 -7.92 -30.01
C LEU A 16 -0.08 -7.26 -31.12
N PHE A 17 0.80 -6.33 -30.74
CA PHE A 17 1.74 -5.73 -31.66
C PHE A 17 3.07 -5.39 -30.97
N GLY A 18 4.17 -5.56 -31.70
CA GLY A 18 5.53 -5.39 -31.19
C GLY A 18 6.34 -4.43 -32.04
N HIS A 19 6.68 -3.28 -31.46
CA HIS A 19 7.66 -2.35 -32.04
C HIS A 19 8.32 -1.44 -30.98
N LEU A 20 7.61 -1.07 -29.90
CA LEU A 20 8.04 0.03 -29.02
C LEU A 20 8.84 -0.38 -27.76
N HIS A 21 9.08 -1.67 -27.53
CA HIS A 21 9.74 -2.18 -26.30
C HIS A 21 9.06 -1.67 -25.03
N THR A 22 7.73 -1.52 -25.06
CA THR A 22 6.90 -1.15 -23.92
C THR A 22 6.07 -2.35 -23.47
N ILE A 23 5.55 -2.27 -22.25
CA ILE A 23 4.56 -3.19 -21.69
C ILE A 23 3.35 -2.35 -21.38
N GLN A 24 2.41 -2.33 -22.31
CA GLN A 24 1.20 -1.52 -22.18
C GLN A 24 0.02 -2.36 -22.60
N SER A 25 -1.03 -2.32 -21.79
CA SER A 25 -2.32 -2.87 -22.16
C SER A 25 -3.42 -1.84 -21.91
N TRP A 26 -4.42 -1.84 -22.80
CA TRP A 26 -5.60 -0.99 -22.68
C TRP A 26 -6.80 -1.66 -23.34
N GLU A 27 -7.99 -1.13 -23.08
CA GLU A 27 -9.23 -1.65 -23.62
C GLU A 27 -9.99 -0.56 -24.38
N VAL A 28 -10.48 -0.90 -25.58
CA VAL A 28 -11.36 -0.04 -26.38
C VAL A 28 -12.51 -0.91 -26.89
N ASP A 29 -13.76 -0.51 -26.62
CA ASP A 29 -14.96 -1.23 -27.05
C ASP A 29 -14.95 -2.74 -26.70
N GLY A 30 -14.45 -3.11 -25.52
CA GLY A 30 -14.35 -4.50 -25.07
C GLY A 30 -13.23 -5.32 -25.73
N VAL A 31 -12.38 -4.68 -26.54
CA VAL A 31 -11.21 -5.30 -27.19
C VAL A 31 -9.96 -4.92 -26.42
N LYS A 32 -9.16 -5.92 -26.04
CA LYS A 32 -7.89 -5.70 -25.35
C LYS A 32 -6.77 -5.48 -26.35
N TYR A 33 -6.01 -4.42 -26.18
CA TYR A 33 -4.82 -4.10 -26.96
C TYR A 33 -3.59 -4.25 -26.08
N ILE A 34 -2.54 -4.85 -26.62
CA ILE A 34 -1.30 -5.14 -25.90
C ILE A 34 -0.14 -4.74 -26.80
N ILE A 35 0.73 -3.87 -26.29
CA ILE A 35 2.08 -3.72 -26.81
C ILE A 35 2.99 -4.66 -26.05
N ASN A 36 3.68 -5.50 -26.80
CA ASN A 36 4.73 -6.37 -26.29
C ASN A 36 5.98 -6.17 -27.16
N GLY A 37 7.04 -5.64 -26.56
CA GLY A 37 8.35 -5.54 -27.18
C GLY A 37 9.45 -6.01 -26.24
N ASP A 38 9.17 -7.10 -25.56
CA ASP A 38 10.04 -7.68 -24.55
C ASP A 38 11.28 -8.25 -25.28
N GLU A 39 12.47 -8.16 -24.67
CA GLU A 39 13.69 -8.90 -25.10
C GLU A 39 14.63 -8.28 -26.17
N ALA A 40 14.35 -7.11 -26.75
CA ALA A 40 15.29 -6.57 -27.74
C ALA A 40 16.53 -5.92 -27.09
N GLY A 41 17.74 -6.37 -27.51
CA GLY A 41 19.03 -5.89 -26.97
C GLY A 41 19.32 -4.40 -27.15
N LYS A 42 18.51 -3.69 -27.97
CA LYS A 42 18.52 -2.23 -28.10
C LYS A 42 17.30 -1.65 -27.39
N LYS A 43 17.47 -0.80 -26.38
CA LYS A 43 16.34 -0.17 -25.68
C LYS A 43 15.87 1.09 -26.44
N TYR A 44 14.60 1.15 -26.84
CA TYR A 44 14.01 2.37 -27.42
C TYR A 44 13.30 3.24 -26.38
N VAL A 45 12.91 2.65 -25.25
CA VAL A 45 12.35 3.34 -24.08
C VAL A 45 13.14 2.98 -22.83
N ALA A 46 13.07 3.84 -21.82
CA ALA A 46 13.68 3.56 -20.53
C ALA A 46 13.01 2.34 -19.85
N PRO A 47 13.71 1.58 -19.00
CA PRO A 47 13.16 0.37 -18.38
C PRO A 47 11.86 0.60 -17.60
N GLU A 48 11.70 1.75 -16.96
CA GLU A 48 10.47 2.17 -16.27
C GLU A 48 9.25 2.31 -17.18
N ASN A 49 9.44 2.42 -18.50
CA ASN A 49 8.38 2.52 -19.51
C ASN A 49 8.15 1.19 -20.26
N GLY A 50 8.68 0.07 -19.75
CA GLY A 50 8.50 -1.26 -20.31
C GLY A 50 9.72 -1.81 -21.08
N GLY A 51 10.82 -1.06 -21.16
CA GLY A 51 12.07 -1.48 -21.82
C GLY A 51 12.87 -2.50 -21.01
N LEU A 52 12.23 -3.58 -20.59
CA LEU A 52 12.78 -4.58 -19.69
C LEU A 52 12.81 -6.00 -20.29
N LEU A 53 13.74 -6.80 -19.77
CA LEU A 53 13.94 -8.18 -20.25
C LEU A 53 12.86 -9.09 -19.67
N ALA A 54 12.09 -9.71 -20.55
CA ALA A 54 10.97 -10.56 -20.19
C ALA A 54 10.50 -11.36 -21.39
N TYR A 55 9.52 -12.21 -21.14
CA TYR A 55 8.71 -12.82 -22.18
C TYR A 55 7.26 -12.83 -21.72
N THR A 56 6.33 -12.86 -22.67
CA THR A 56 4.89 -12.95 -22.37
C THR A 56 4.37 -14.34 -22.68
N LYS A 57 3.62 -14.90 -21.73
CA LYS A 57 2.83 -16.12 -21.91
C LYS A 57 1.40 -15.72 -22.30
N ILE A 58 0.88 -16.30 -23.37
CA ILE A 58 -0.51 -16.14 -23.80
C ILE A 58 -1.21 -17.47 -23.57
N PHE A 59 -2.30 -17.44 -22.81
CA PHE A 59 -3.16 -18.58 -22.52
C PHE A 59 -4.48 -18.37 -23.26
N VAL A 60 -4.88 -19.37 -24.04
CA VAL A 60 -6.16 -19.38 -24.75
C VAL A 60 -6.99 -20.52 -24.20
N ASP A 61 -8.11 -20.20 -23.57
CA ASP A 61 -9.06 -21.16 -23.01
C ASP A 61 -10.48 -20.85 -23.52
N GLY A 62 -10.92 -21.64 -24.50
CA GLY A 62 -12.18 -21.41 -25.21
C GLY A 62 -12.26 -20.00 -25.79
N ASN A 63 -13.16 -19.18 -25.24
CA ASN A 63 -13.36 -17.80 -25.65
C ASN A 63 -12.59 -16.79 -24.78
N GLN A 64 -11.71 -17.22 -23.89
CA GLN A 64 -10.93 -16.36 -23.01
C GLN A 64 -9.47 -16.33 -23.45
N VAL A 65 -8.86 -15.15 -23.38
CA VAL A 65 -7.43 -14.95 -23.61
C VAL A 65 -6.87 -14.26 -22.37
N LYS A 66 -6.01 -14.96 -21.62
CA LYS A 66 -5.18 -14.37 -20.56
C LYS A 66 -3.79 -14.16 -21.12
N HIS A 67 -3.17 -13.04 -20.80
CA HIS A 67 -1.75 -12.85 -21.03
C HIS A 67 -1.06 -12.62 -19.69
N LEU A 68 0.19 -13.01 -19.61
CA LEU A 68 1.02 -12.86 -18.42
C LEU A 68 2.40 -12.40 -18.85
N PHE A 69 2.83 -11.27 -18.31
CA PHE A 69 4.18 -10.80 -18.46
C PHE A 69 5.10 -11.48 -17.44
N VAL A 70 6.17 -12.12 -17.90
CA VAL A 70 7.11 -12.86 -17.04
C VAL A 70 8.51 -12.23 -17.12
N PRO A 71 8.96 -11.49 -16.08
CA PRO A 71 10.25 -10.82 -16.12
C PRO A 71 11.41 -11.82 -16.04
N LEU A 72 12.46 -11.58 -16.84
CA LEU A 72 13.72 -12.30 -16.79
C LEU A 72 14.65 -11.63 -15.78
N VAL A 73 14.36 -11.87 -14.50
CA VAL A 73 15.17 -11.35 -13.38
C VAL A 73 16.24 -12.36 -12.96
N LYS A 74 17.42 -11.84 -12.61
CA LYS A 74 18.49 -12.60 -11.95
C LYS A 74 18.07 -12.97 -10.53
N SER A 75 17.57 -11.99 -9.78
CA SER A 75 17.10 -12.14 -8.41
C SER A 75 16.01 -11.12 -8.10
N ILE A 76 15.30 -11.34 -7.01
CA ILE A 76 14.33 -10.39 -6.46
C ILE A 76 14.62 -10.14 -4.99
N THR A 77 14.24 -8.98 -4.48
CA THR A 77 14.44 -8.59 -3.08
C THR A 77 13.37 -7.62 -2.64
N VAL A 78 12.95 -7.71 -1.38
CA VAL A 78 12.13 -6.66 -0.77
C VAL A 78 13.05 -5.63 -0.15
N VAL A 79 12.94 -4.37 -0.60
CA VAL A 79 13.70 -3.26 -0.03
C VAL A 79 12.78 -2.44 0.84
N ASP A 80 13.05 -2.47 2.14
CA ASP A 80 12.26 -1.79 3.14
C ASP A 80 13.12 -1.44 4.37
N ASP A 81 13.02 -0.20 4.87
CA ASP A 81 13.85 0.29 5.99
C ASP A 81 13.64 -0.48 7.31
N ALA A 82 12.46 -1.10 7.47
CA ALA A 82 12.13 -1.94 8.61
C ALA A 82 12.64 -3.38 8.43
N ASN A 83 12.89 -3.82 7.19
CA ASN A 83 13.52 -5.10 6.89
C ASN A 83 15.04 -5.01 7.01
N ARG A 84 15.57 -5.35 8.19
CA ARG A 84 17.02 -5.37 8.44
C ARG A 84 17.50 -6.80 8.53
N ASN A 85 18.44 -7.16 7.67
CA ASN A 85 19.04 -8.51 7.62
C ASN A 85 17.98 -9.63 7.48
N GLY A 86 16.94 -9.39 6.68
CA GLY A 86 15.87 -10.37 6.44
C GLY A 86 14.83 -10.47 7.55
N VAL A 87 14.83 -9.55 8.52
CA VAL A 87 13.81 -9.45 9.56
C VAL A 87 13.11 -8.10 9.47
N LEU A 88 11.82 -8.13 9.12
CA LEU A 88 10.91 -6.99 9.16
C LEU A 88 10.15 -6.98 10.48
N LYS A 89 10.30 -5.91 11.26
CA LYS A 89 9.52 -5.70 12.49
C LYS A 89 8.32 -4.82 12.20
N ILE A 90 7.15 -5.20 12.69
CA ILE A 90 5.89 -4.47 12.49
C ILE A 90 5.01 -4.55 13.74
N ALA A 91 4.30 -3.47 14.04
CA ALA A 91 3.37 -3.43 15.16
C ALA A 91 2.14 -4.32 14.93
N GLU A 92 1.64 -5.00 15.96
CA GLU A 92 0.33 -5.64 15.89
C GLU A 92 -0.76 -4.61 15.51
N GLY A 93 -1.61 -4.99 14.56
CA GLY A 93 -2.64 -4.15 13.96
C GLY A 93 -2.15 -3.20 12.86
N ALA A 94 -0.85 -3.10 12.60
CA ALA A 94 -0.31 -2.25 11.56
C ALA A 94 -0.32 -2.92 10.17
N THR A 95 -0.40 -2.06 9.15
CA THR A 95 -0.29 -2.42 7.74
C THR A 95 0.96 -1.79 7.14
N ARG A 96 1.62 -2.48 6.20
CA ARG A 96 2.79 -1.96 5.48
C ARG A 96 2.84 -2.48 4.06
N HIS A 97 2.97 -1.59 3.09
CA HIS A 97 3.18 -1.95 1.68
C HIS A 97 4.66 -2.25 1.44
N LEU A 98 4.96 -3.31 0.69
CA LEU A 98 6.32 -3.75 0.39
C LEU A 98 6.62 -3.62 -1.10
N ASP A 99 7.69 -2.90 -1.42
CA ASP A 99 8.21 -2.81 -2.78
C ASP A 99 9.12 -4.01 -3.08
N LEU A 100 8.74 -4.77 -4.11
CA LEU A 100 9.54 -5.85 -4.66
C LEU A 100 10.46 -5.29 -5.75
N GLN A 101 11.76 -5.44 -5.55
CA GLN A 101 12.77 -5.07 -6.53
C GLN A 101 13.21 -6.28 -7.35
N GLY A 102 13.32 -6.09 -8.67
CA GLY A 102 13.89 -7.04 -9.60
C GLY A 102 15.28 -6.60 -10.05
N ASP A 103 16.26 -7.49 -9.90
CA ASP A 103 17.61 -7.34 -10.43
C ASP A 103 17.65 -7.89 -11.85
N PHE A 104 17.85 -7.01 -12.83
CA PHE A 104 17.96 -7.36 -14.24
C PHE A 104 19.42 -7.41 -14.71
N SER A 105 20.40 -7.69 -13.83
CA SER A 105 21.81 -7.84 -14.20
C SER A 105 22.14 -9.12 -14.98
N ILE A 106 21.39 -9.37 -16.06
CA ILE A 106 21.55 -10.48 -17.01
C ILE A 106 21.86 -9.94 -18.41
N LEU A 107 22.62 -10.70 -19.22
CA LEU A 107 22.72 -10.51 -20.68
C LEU A 107 22.88 -9.04 -21.14
N TYR A 108 23.78 -8.27 -20.53
CA TYR A 108 24.07 -6.82 -20.78
C TYR A 108 23.14 -5.78 -20.14
N SER A 109 22.11 -6.18 -19.41
CA SER A 109 21.34 -5.29 -18.56
C SER A 109 22.07 -5.07 -17.22
N ASP A 110 22.00 -3.86 -16.67
CA ASP A 110 22.60 -3.50 -15.37
C ASP A 110 21.76 -2.43 -14.67
N TYR A 111 20.60 -2.85 -14.15
CA TYR A 111 19.66 -1.98 -13.46
C TYR A 111 18.75 -2.78 -12.53
N ILE A 112 18.19 -2.09 -11.55
CA ILE A 112 17.21 -2.60 -10.57
C ILE A 112 15.93 -1.80 -10.72
N LEU A 113 14.77 -2.46 -10.72
CA LEU A 113 13.45 -1.81 -10.80
C LEU A 113 12.51 -2.26 -9.70
N THR A 114 11.67 -1.34 -9.24
CA THR A 114 10.47 -1.67 -8.45
C THR A 114 9.42 -2.31 -9.35
N LEU A 115 9.15 -3.59 -9.12
CA LEU A 115 8.23 -4.39 -9.95
C LEU A 115 6.75 -4.05 -9.71
N ASN A 116 6.42 -3.49 -8.54
CA ASN A 116 5.06 -3.05 -8.19
C ASN A 116 4.49 -1.99 -9.15
N LYS A 117 5.36 -1.34 -9.96
CA LYS A 117 4.95 -0.35 -10.97
C LYS A 117 4.36 -0.97 -12.24
N PHE A 118 4.43 -2.29 -12.41
CA PHE A 118 3.99 -2.98 -13.61
C PHE A 118 2.76 -3.86 -13.30
N PRO A 119 1.54 -3.38 -13.56
CA PRO A 119 0.31 -4.07 -13.16
C PRO A 119 0.09 -5.42 -13.87
N ASP A 120 0.70 -5.61 -15.05
CA ASP A 120 0.61 -6.86 -15.82
C ASP A 120 1.64 -7.92 -15.36
N MET A 121 2.49 -7.62 -14.37
CA MET A 121 3.36 -8.60 -13.71
C MET A 121 2.61 -9.35 -12.61
N GLU A 122 2.47 -10.66 -12.78
CA GLU A 122 1.92 -11.52 -11.72
C GLU A 122 2.97 -11.73 -10.64
N MET A 123 2.73 -11.10 -9.48
CA MET A 123 3.49 -11.31 -8.26
C MET A 123 2.66 -12.18 -7.33
N LYS A 124 3.31 -13.15 -6.70
CA LYS A 124 2.66 -14.03 -5.73
C LYS A 124 3.28 -13.80 -4.36
N TRP A 125 2.42 -13.55 -3.39
CA TRP A 125 2.79 -13.38 -2.00
C TRP A 125 2.14 -14.45 -1.14
N THR A 126 2.90 -14.98 -0.17
CA THR A 126 2.39 -15.97 0.78
C THR A 126 2.94 -15.71 2.17
N SER A 127 2.16 -16.10 3.18
CA SER A 127 2.57 -16.11 4.58
C SER A 127 2.49 -17.53 5.12
N SER A 128 3.49 -17.93 5.90
CA SER A 128 3.52 -19.22 6.60
C SER A 128 2.53 -19.32 7.77
N ASP A 129 2.13 -18.18 8.37
CA ASP A 129 0.99 -18.13 9.31
C ASP A 129 0.15 -16.87 9.05
N PRO A 130 -0.88 -16.97 8.20
CA PRO A 130 -1.80 -15.86 7.89
C PRO A 130 -2.59 -15.33 9.10
N ARG A 131 -2.58 -16.03 10.24
CA ARG A 131 -3.24 -15.57 11.48
C ARG A 131 -2.33 -14.65 12.30
N VAL A 132 -1.03 -14.67 12.03
CA VAL A 132 -0.02 -13.79 12.65
C VAL A 132 0.26 -12.62 11.72
N VAL A 133 0.58 -12.90 10.45
CA VAL A 133 0.82 -11.88 9.41
C VAL A 133 0.08 -12.30 8.15
N LYS A 134 -0.86 -11.48 7.70
CA LYS A 134 -1.50 -11.61 6.38
C LYS A 134 -0.69 -10.79 5.37
N VAL A 135 -0.64 -11.27 4.13
CA VAL A 135 -0.12 -10.52 2.98
C VAL A 135 -1.16 -10.59 1.86
N ASP A 136 -1.42 -9.47 1.19
CA ASP A 136 -2.31 -9.43 0.03
C ASP A 136 -1.55 -9.62 -1.30
N GLU A 137 -2.29 -9.68 -2.40
CA GLU A 137 -1.74 -9.86 -3.75
C GLU A 137 -0.81 -8.72 -4.20
N ASN A 138 -0.97 -7.52 -3.61
CA ASN A 138 -0.18 -6.34 -3.92
C ASN A 138 1.07 -6.22 -3.04
N GLY A 139 1.35 -7.18 -2.15
CA GLY A 139 2.48 -7.12 -1.23
C GLY A 139 2.25 -6.23 -0.01
N THR A 140 1.00 -5.92 0.32
CA THR A 140 0.67 -5.24 1.59
C THR A 140 0.53 -6.27 2.69
N ILE A 141 1.40 -6.16 3.70
CA ILE A 141 1.32 -6.98 4.91
C ILE A 141 0.43 -6.34 5.96
N THR A 142 -0.30 -7.15 6.71
CA THR A 142 -1.07 -6.77 7.90
C THR A 142 -0.66 -7.68 9.05
N ALA A 143 -0.16 -7.10 10.13
CA ALA A 143 0.17 -7.83 11.34
C ALA A 143 -1.07 -7.98 12.21
N LEU A 144 -1.55 -9.21 12.39
CA LEU A 144 -2.82 -9.48 13.08
C LEU A 144 -2.64 -9.80 14.56
N LYS A 145 -1.54 -10.50 14.89
CA LYS A 145 -1.25 -10.94 16.25
C LYS A 145 0.25 -10.98 16.46
N ALA A 146 0.70 -10.62 17.67
CA ALA A 146 2.07 -10.83 18.09
C ALA A 146 2.58 -12.25 17.79
N GLY A 147 3.77 -12.33 17.21
CA GLY A 147 4.36 -13.59 16.75
C GLY A 147 5.31 -13.40 15.59
N THR A 148 5.69 -14.52 14.96
CA THR A 148 6.60 -14.53 13.81
C THR A 148 5.99 -15.34 12.68
N ALA A 149 6.11 -14.82 11.45
CA ALA A 149 5.74 -15.53 10.23
C ALA A 149 6.81 -15.27 9.16
N ILE A 150 7.12 -16.27 8.35
CA ILE A 150 7.89 -16.11 7.11
C ILE A 150 6.93 -15.65 6.02
N VAL A 151 7.31 -14.59 5.31
CA VAL A 151 6.63 -14.09 4.10
C VAL A 151 7.51 -14.40 2.89
N THR A 152 6.88 -14.90 1.83
CA THR A 152 7.53 -15.24 0.56
C THR A 152 6.92 -14.44 -0.58
N ALA A 153 7.76 -13.76 -1.35
CA ALA A 153 7.42 -13.16 -2.63
C ALA A 153 7.95 -14.03 -3.77
N GLU A 154 7.18 -14.17 -4.85
CA GLU A 154 7.55 -14.90 -6.05
C GLU A 154 7.16 -14.09 -7.30
N VAL A 155 8.08 -13.98 -8.24
CA VAL A 155 7.84 -13.40 -9.57
C VAL A 155 8.85 -13.95 -10.56
N GLY A 156 8.41 -14.24 -11.79
CA GLY A 156 9.31 -14.77 -12.83
C GLY A 156 9.98 -16.11 -12.48
N GLY A 157 9.40 -16.89 -11.57
CA GLY A 157 10.01 -18.12 -11.04
C GLY A 157 11.19 -17.88 -10.09
N ARG A 158 11.41 -16.64 -9.65
CA ARG A 158 12.32 -16.29 -8.55
C ARG A 158 11.52 -16.12 -7.27
N THR A 159 12.14 -16.49 -6.15
CA THR A 159 11.55 -16.38 -4.81
C THR A 159 12.44 -15.57 -3.90
N TYR A 160 11.85 -14.75 -3.04
CA TYR A 160 12.51 -14.10 -1.92
C TYR A 160 11.73 -14.36 -0.64
N THR A 161 12.43 -14.73 0.43
CA THR A 161 11.82 -15.03 1.74
C THR A 161 12.45 -14.13 2.80
N PHE A 162 11.61 -13.68 3.73
CA PHE A 162 12.05 -12.91 4.88
C PHE A 162 11.12 -13.16 6.06
N THR A 163 11.64 -12.89 7.26
CA THR A 163 10.90 -13.06 8.51
C THR A 163 10.16 -11.77 8.84
N VAL A 164 8.88 -11.88 9.17
CA VAL A 164 8.09 -10.80 9.75
C VAL A 164 7.86 -11.09 11.22
N GLN A 165 8.26 -10.17 12.09
CA GLN A 165 7.99 -10.20 13.52
C GLN A 165 6.90 -9.17 13.84
N SER A 166 5.72 -9.67 14.18
CA SER A 166 4.65 -8.84 14.75
C SER A 166 4.91 -8.66 16.25
N ILE A 167 5.03 -7.41 16.66
CA ILE A 167 5.37 -7.02 18.03
C ILE A 167 4.11 -6.50 18.73
N PRO A 168 3.81 -6.92 19.98
CA PRO A 168 2.69 -6.37 20.74
C PRO A 168 2.77 -4.85 20.84
N LYS A 169 1.64 -4.14 20.69
CA LYS A 169 1.60 -2.66 20.78
C LYS A 169 2.20 -2.13 22.09
N SER A 170 2.03 -2.85 23.20
CA SER A 170 2.57 -2.51 24.52
C SER A 170 4.10 -2.49 24.59
N GLU A 171 4.78 -3.19 23.70
CA GLU A 171 6.26 -3.25 23.65
C GLU A 171 6.87 -2.17 22.74
N ILE A 172 6.02 -1.47 21.98
CA ILE A 172 6.47 -0.50 20.99
C ILE A 172 6.66 0.85 21.66
N LYS A 173 7.88 1.38 21.54
CA LYS A 173 8.20 2.73 21.95
C LYS A 173 8.00 3.67 20.77
N PRO A 174 6.98 4.54 20.78
CA PRO A 174 6.80 5.51 19.72
C PRO A 174 7.95 6.51 19.71
N ILE A 175 8.36 6.92 18.51
CA ILE A 175 9.29 8.05 18.32
C ILE A 175 8.55 9.31 17.84
N LYS A 176 7.30 9.14 17.41
CA LYS A 176 6.44 10.19 16.88
C LYS A 176 4.97 9.79 17.03
N VAL A 177 4.11 10.77 17.28
CA VAL A 177 2.66 10.61 17.33
C VAL A 177 2.02 11.66 16.41
N LYS A 178 0.87 11.33 15.83
CA LYS A 178 0.01 12.25 15.09
C LYS A 178 -1.43 12.14 15.57
N ILE A 179 -2.16 13.24 15.48
CA ILE A 179 -3.61 13.31 15.68
C ILE A 179 -4.30 13.49 14.33
N SER A 180 -5.44 12.86 14.14
CA SER A 180 -6.29 13.02 12.96
C SER A 180 -7.75 13.16 13.40
N PRO A 181 -8.52 14.11 12.84
CA PRO A 181 -8.07 15.16 11.92
C PRO A 181 -7.14 16.18 12.60
N GLU A 182 -6.24 16.83 11.86
CA GLU A 182 -5.37 17.89 12.37
C GLU A 182 -6.09 19.25 12.48
N THR A 183 -7.16 19.43 11.70
CA THR A 183 -8.03 20.61 11.74
C THR A 183 -9.46 20.20 11.39
N VAL A 184 -10.44 20.73 12.11
CA VAL A 184 -11.87 20.49 11.83
C VAL A 184 -12.70 21.74 12.11
N GLU A 185 -13.70 21.98 11.28
CA GLU A 185 -14.80 22.91 11.58
C GLU A 185 -16.05 22.11 11.89
N VAL A 186 -16.74 22.45 12.98
CA VAL A 186 -17.88 21.69 13.48
C VAL A 186 -18.96 22.62 14.02
N LYS A 187 -20.23 22.19 13.97
CA LYS A 187 -21.36 22.88 14.59
C LYS A 187 -21.80 22.17 15.86
N LYS A 188 -22.65 21.15 15.71
CA LYS A 188 -23.23 20.37 16.82
C LYS A 188 -22.82 18.90 16.82
N ASP A 189 -22.40 18.37 15.67
CA ASP A 189 -22.18 16.94 15.50
C ASP A 189 -20.85 16.53 16.16
N PRO A 190 -20.81 15.40 16.89
CA PRO A 190 -19.57 14.91 17.46
C PRO A 190 -18.51 14.57 16.40
N VAL A 191 -17.24 14.69 16.77
CA VAL A 191 -16.09 14.36 15.91
C VAL A 191 -15.19 13.38 16.64
N ASP A 192 -14.81 12.29 15.97
CA ASP A 192 -13.85 11.33 16.51
C ASP A 192 -12.42 11.71 16.09
N PHE A 193 -11.55 11.87 17.09
CA PHE A 193 -10.12 12.06 16.92
C PHE A 193 -9.39 10.74 17.16
N MET A 194 -8.50 10.40 16.23
CA MET A 194 -7.66 9.21 16.29
C MET A 194 -6.20 9.59 16.49
N ILE A 195 -5.49 8.78 17.26
CA ILE A 195 -4.05 8.91 17.47
C ILE A 195 -3.32 7.79 16.73
N THR A 196 -2.35 8.19 15.90
CA THR A 196 -1.46 7.29 15.19
C THR A 196 -0.05 7.46 15.71
N ALA A 197 0.53 6.39 16.24
CA ALA A 197 1.91 6.37 16.68
C ALA A 197 2.83 5.73 15.63
N TYR A 198 4.10 6.14 15.64
CA TYR A 198 5.13 5.64 14.74
C TYR A 198 6.33 5.14 15.53
N ASP A 199 6.82 3.95 15.20
CA ASP A 199 8.04 3.40 15.78
C ASP A 199 9.30 3.86 15.03
N LYS A 200 10.47 3.48 15.52
CA LYS A 200 11.77 3.80 14.90
C LYS A 200 11.99 3.19 13.51
N TYR A 201 11.11 2.30 13.08
CA TYR A 201 11.12 1.65 11.77
C TYR A 201 10.08 2.28 10.82
N GLY A 202 9.39 3.35 11.27
CA GLY A 202 8.37 4.06 10.52
C GLY A 202 7.03 3.33 10.46
N ASN A 203 6.84 2.23 11.20
CA ASN A 203 5.56 1.54 11.23
C ASN A 203 4.53 2.39 11.95
N ALA A 204 3.37 2.58 11.32
CA ALA A 204 2.24 3.30 11.91
C ALA A 204 1.30 2.31 12.61
N PHE A 205 0.84 2.66 13.80
CA PHE A 205 -0.17 1.88 14.53
C PHE A 205 -1.15 2.79 15.25
N ALA A 206 -2.44 2.42 15.19
CA ALA A 206 -3.50 3.12 15.90
C ALA A 206 -3.39 2.86 17.40
N ILE A 207 -3.50 3.92 18.18
CA ILE A 207 -3.57 3.89 19.64
C ILE A 207 -5.03 3.81 20.07
N ASP A 208 -5.33 2.99 21.09
CA ASP A 208 -6.66 2.98 21.69
C ASP A 208 -6.91 4.34 22.34
N PRO A 209 -7.98 5.07 21.99
CA PRO A 209 -8.28 6.36 22.58
C PRO A 209 -8.41 6.36 24.11
N GLN A 210 -8.63 5.20 24.75
CA GLN A 210 -8.64 5.04 26.21
C GLN A 210 -7.26 5.15 26.84
N ASP A 211 -6.19 4.85 26.08
CA ASP A 211 -4.80 4.94 26.54
C ASP A 211 -4.23 6.36 26.40
N VAL A 212 -5.04 7.32 25.96
CA VAL A 212 -4.63 8.69 25.64
C VAL A 212 -5.22 9.67 26.65
N GLU A 213 -4.38 10.58 27.14
CA GLU A 213 -4.83 11.71 27.95
C GLU A 213 -5.36 12.80 27.03
N TRP A 214 -6.64 13.14 27.17
CA TRP A 214 -7.30 14.14 26.33
C TRP A 214 -7.63 15.41 27.10
N SER A 215 -7.48 16.55 26.44
CA SER A 215 -7.99 17.84 26.94
C SER A 215 -8.43 18.75 25.79
N VAL A 216 -9.19 19.78 26.13
CA VAL A 216 -9.70 20.78 25.19
C VAL A 216 -9.32 22.16 25.70
N THR A 217 -8.85 23.03 24.81
CA THR A 217 -8.56 24.43 25.14
C THR A 217 -9.78 25.33 24.85
N ASN A 218 -9.81 26.52 25.45
CA ASN A 218 -10.82 27.55 25.18
C ASN A 218 -12.29 27.14 25.41
N SER A 219 -12.54 26.07 26.19
CA SER A 219 -13.88 25.60 26.54
C SER A 219 -14.82 25.38 25.35
N ILE A 220 -14.27 24.98 24.19
CA ILE A 220 -15.02 24.78 22.95
C ILE A 220 -15.86 23.50 22.91
N GLY A 221 -15.71 22.62 23.91
CA GLY A 221 -16.36 21.32 23.95
C GLY A 221 -15.77 20.43 25.03
N THR A 222 -16.27 19.20 25.09
CA THR A 222 -15.73 18.12 25.92
C THR A 222 -15.18 17.02 25.05
N ILE A 223 -14.16 16.30 25.54
CA ILE A 223 -13.62 15.14 24.85
C ILE A 223 -13.51 13.96 25.80
N THR A 224 -13.86 12.77 25.33
CA THR A 224 -13.73 11.53 26.09
C THR A 224 -13.40 10.39 25.12
N ASN A 225 -12.32 9.66 25.38
CA ASN A 225 -11.85 8.56 24.54
C ASN A 225 -11.80 8.93 23.05
N GLY A 226 -11.19 10.08 22.74
CA GLY A 226 -11.07 10.61 21.37
C GLY A 226 -12.36 11.20 20.78
N ARG A 227 -13.53 11.00 21.40
CA ARG A 227 -14.79 11.56 20.92
C ARG A 227 -15.00 12.97 21.46
N PHE A 228 -14.92 13.96 20.58
CA PHE A 228 -15.16 15.36 20.88
C PHE A 228 -16.63 15.72 20.66
N ILE A 229 -17.22 16.43 21.63
CA ILE A 229 -18.59 16.97 21.59
C ILE A 229 -18.48 18.50 21.68
N PRO A 230 -18.82 19.24 20.62
CA PRO A 230 -18.76 20.70 20.62
C PRO A 230 -19.82 21.32 21.54
N VAL A 231 -19.53 22.49 22.12
CA VAL A 231 -20.56 23.32 22.76
C VAL A 231 -21.42 24.02 21.71
N VAL A 232 -22.68 24.32 22.05
CA VAL A 232 -23.51 25.22 21.23
C VAL A 232 -23.09 26.66 21.51
N VAL A 233 -22.84 27.43 20.44
CA VAL A 233 -22.29 28.78 20.53
C VAL A 233 -23.07 29.74 19.65
N GLY A 234 -23.26 30.98 20.15
CA GLY A 234 -23.87 32.09 19.40
C GLY A 234 -22.87 32.93 18.61
N LYS A 235 -21.61 32.49 18.53
CA LYS A 235 -20.54 33.03 17.68
C LYS A 235 -19.45 31.96 17.53
N ASP A 236 -18.66 32.03 16.47
CA ASP A 236 -17.54 31.11 16.27
C ASP A 236 -16.57 31.12 17.46
N LEU A 237 -16.14 29.92 17.90
CA LEU A 237 -15.07 29.72 18.86
C LEU A 237 -13.94 28.93 18.23
N GLU A 238 -12.70 29.31 18.54
CA GLU A 238 -11.51 28.59 18.13
C GLU A 238 -10.79 28.02 19.35
N GLY A 239 -10.35 26.78 19.25
CA GLY A 239 -9.56 26.11 20.27
C GLY A 239 -8.87 24.88 19.71
N GLU A 240 -8.39 24.03 20.60
CA GLU A 240 -7.63 22.84 20.24
C GLU A 240 -8.11 21.65 21.05
N VAL A 241 -8.15 20.50 20.37
CA VAL A 241 -8.10 19.20 21.04
C VAL A 241 -6.63 18.84 21.24
N VAL A 242 -6.25 18.57 22.47
CA VAL A 242 -4.87 18.19 22.85
C VAL A 242 -4.88 16.75 23.32
N ALA A 243 -3.97 15.95 22.78
CA ALA A 243 -3.80 14.55 23.14
C ALA A 243 -2.36 14.30 23.59
N THR A 244 -2.20 13.66 24.74
CA THR A 244 -0.90 13.23 25.27
C THR A 244 -0.85 11.71 25.38
N TYR A 245 0.19 11.11 24.80
CA TYR A 245 0.44 9.68 24.83
C TYR A 245 1.94 9.40 25.01
N GLN A 246 2.31 8.69 26.07
CA GLN A 246 3.69 8.33 26.40
C GLN A 246 4.68 9.51 26.30
N GLY A 247 4.27 10.69 26.78
CA GLY A 247 5.09 11.92 26.78
C GLY A 247 5.10 12.70 25.46
N PHE A 248 4.50 12.18 24.39
CA PHE A 248 4.24 12.95 23.17
C PHE A 248 2.94 13.72 23.31
N THR A 249 2.96 15.01 22.97
CA THR A 249 1.75 15.84 22.95
C THR A 249 1.50 16.37 21.55
N VAL A 250 0.30 16.09 21.02
CA VAL A 250 -0.16 16.54 19.69
C VAL A 250 -1.45 17.35 19.82
N ARG A 251 -1.73 18.19 18.81
CA ARG A 251 -2.84 19.16 18.83
C ARG A 251 -3.58 19.14 17.51
N ALA A 252 -4.89 19.21 17.58
CA ALA A 252 -5.75 19.45 16.44
C ALA A 252 -6.52 20.75 16.64
N LYS A 253 -6.55 21.59 15.60
CA LYS A 253 -7.32 22.84 15.61
C LYS A 253 -8.79 22.55 15.43
N VAL A 254 -9.64 23.20 16.22
CA VAL A 254 -11.08 23.04 16.14
C VAL A 254 -11.72 24.41 16.09
N VAL A 255 -12.54 24.63 15.07
CA VAL A 255 -13.41 25.81 14.95
C VAL A 255 -14.84 25.36 15.16
N VAL A 256 -15.43 25.75 16.29
CA VAL A 256 -16.85 25.51 16.57
C VAL A 256 -17.63 26.68 16.01
N LYS A 257 -18.35 26.42 14.92
CA LYS A 257 -19.15 27.40 14.19
C LYS A 257 -20.46 27.70 14.92
N GLU A 258 -20.89 28.95 14.81
CA GLU A 258 -22.21 29.34 15.29
C GLU A 258 -23.32 28.41 14.75
N SER A 259 -24.28 28.12 15.62
CA SER A 259 -25.47 27.36 15.25
C SER A 259 -26.71 28.23 15.51
N PRO A 260 -27.56 28.45 14.49
CA PRO A 260 -28.79 29.24 14.63
C PRO A 260 -29.83 28.54 15.52
#